data_AF-D9PZX3-F1
#
_entry.id   AF-D9PZX3-F1
#
_cell.length_a   1.000
_cell.length_b   1.000
_cell.length_c   1.000
_cell.angle_alpha   90.00
_cell.angle_beta   90.00
_cell.angle_gamma   90.00
#
_symmetry.space_group_name_H-M   'P 1'
#
loop_
_entity.id
_entity.type
_entity.pdbx_description
1 polymer ?
#
loop_
_entity_poly.entity_id
_entity_poly.type
_entity_poly.pdbx_seq_one_letter_code
_entity_poly.pdbx_strand_id
1 'polypeptide(L)'
;MLRLVESLCSDSKFRKRLTSSGALESLLLLIYAMSEGLPPYRAAKRLGVSHERLYRLRRGLEKDGLYAQVKAFIEINANARKRESA
;
A
#
# COMPACT_ATOMS: atom_id res chain seq x y z
N MET A 1 -2.87 -9.24 -5.31
CA MET A 1 -2.06 -8.43 -4.37
C MET A 1 -0.56 -8.64 -4.58
N LEU A 2 -0.07 -9.88 -4.69
CA LEU A 2 1.35 -10.20 -4.89
C LEU A 2 2.02 -9.44 -6.06
N ARG A 3 1.40 -9.46 -7.25
CA ARG A 3 1.91 -8.75 -8.44
C ARG A 3 2.12 -7.24 -8.25
N LEU A 4 1.25 -6.58 -7.48
CA LEU A 4 1.41 -5.15 -7.17
C LEU A 4 2.66 -4.93 -6.32
N VAL A 5 2.82 -5.76 -5.27
CA VAL A 5 3.97 -5.67 -4.36
C VAL A 5 5.27 -5.96 -5.11
N GLU A 6 5.31 -7.00 -5.94
CA GLU A 6 6.45 -7.31 -6.81
C GLU A 6 6.80 -6.13 -7.73
N SER A 7 5.79 -5.50 -8.36
CA SER A 7 6.00 -4.30 -9.18
C SER A 7 6.60 -3.14 -8.38
N LEU A 8 6.11 -2.90 -7.15
CA LEU A 8 6.61 -1.82 -6.29
C LEU A 8 8.04 -2.10 -5.79
N CYS A 9 8.34 -3.37 -5.45
CA CYS A 9 9.69 -3.80 -5.07
C CYS A 9 10.69 -3.76 -6.23
N SER A 10 10.20 -3.88 -7.47
CA SER A 10 11.02 -3.82 -8.68
C SER A 10 11.33 -2.38 -9.10
N ASP A 11 10.53 -1.40 -8.69
CA ASP A 11 10.81 0.00 -8.97
C ASP A 11 12.10 0.46 -8.28
N SER A 12 13.08 0.88 -9.09
CA SER A 12 14.43 1.20 -8.62
C SER A 12 14.50 2.38 -7.64
N LYS A 13 13.54 3.31 -7.68
CA LYS A 13 13.47 4.46 -6.77
C LYS A 13 12.73 4.06 -5.50
N PHE A 14 11.57 3.42 -5.63
CA PHE A 14 10.71 3.08 -4.52
C PHE A 14 11.31 1.98 -3.64
N ARG A 15 11.98 0.97 -4.22
CA ARG A 15 12.61 -0.13 -3.48
C ARG A 15 13.57 0.34 -2.38
N LYS A 16 14.22 1.51 -2.58
CA LYS A 16 15.13 2.11 -1.59
C LYS A 16 14.44 2.47 -0.28
N ARG A 17 13.11 2.60 -0.27
CA ARG A 17 12.29 2.87 0.92
C ARG A 17 11.86 1.60 1.64
N LEU A 18 12.11 0.42 1.05
CA LEU A 18 11.70 -0.88 1.56
C LEU A 18 12.86 -1.68 2.17
N THR A 19 13.96 -1.01 2.53
CA THR A 19 15.21 -1.65 2.98
C THR A 19 15.26 -1.91 4.49
N SER A 20 14.41 -1.25 5.27
CA SER A 20 14.38 -1.43 6.72
C SER A 20 13.50 -2.61 7.14
N SER A 21 13.84 -3.26 8.25
CA SER A 21 12.98 -4.29 8.86
C SER A 21 11.58 -3.74 9.12
N GLY A 22 10.55 -4.50 8.74
CA GLY A 22 9.16 -4.08 8.87
C GLY A 22 8.66 -3.15 7.76
N ALA A 23 9.48 -2.77 6.78
CA ALA A 23 9.07 -1.84 5.72
C ALA A 23 8.09 -2.47 4.73
N LEU A 24 8.29 -3.75 4.40
CA LEU A 24 7.40 -4.49 3.52
C LEU A 24 6.04 -4.72 4.20
N GLU A 25 6.05 -5.09 5.47
CA GLU A 25 4.86 -5.24 6.32
C GLU A 25 4.10 -3.91 6.42
N SER A 26 4.83 -2.80 6.57
CA SER A 26 4.24 -1.45 6.58
C SER A 26 3.65 -1.07 5.22
N LEU A 27 4.26 -1.50 4.11
CA LEU A 27 3.72 -1.31 2.76
C LEU A 27 2.43 -2.12 2.57
N LEU A 28 2.43 -3.39 2.95
CA LEU A 28 1.24 -4.25 2.91
C LEU A 28 0.11 -3.66 3.76
N LEU A 29 0.43 -3.16 4.94
CA LEU A 29 -0.52 -2.48 5.82
C LEU A 29 -1.10 -1.22 5.19
N LEU A 30 -0.27 -0.40 4.55
CA LEU A 30 -0.74 0.78 3.83
C LEU A 30 -1.70 0.40 2.71
N ILE A 31 -1.36 -0.61 1.91
CA ILE A 31 -2.21 -1.09 0.80
C ILE A 31 -3.54 -1.63 1.33
N TYR A 32 -3.51 -2.39 2.42
CA TYR A 32 -4.70 -2.88 3.11
C TYR A 32 -5.58 -1.72 3.62
N ALA A 33 -4.98 -0.72 4.27
CA ALA A 33 -5.71 0.45 4.73
C ALA A 33 -6.43 1.16 3.57
N MET A 34 -5.73 1.32 2.44
CA MET A 34 -6.29 1.91 1.23
C MET A 34 -7.43 1.07 0.66
N SER A 35 -7.34 -0.26 0.66
CA SER A 35 -8.41 -1.13 0.15
C SER A 35 -9.67 -1.11 0.98
N GLU A 36 -9.54 -0.87 2.29
CA GLU A 36 -10.65 -0.75 3.23
C GLU A 36 -11.18 0.70 3.36
N GLY A 37 -10.62 1.65 2.60
CA GLY A 37 -10.95 3.07 2.73
C GLY A 37 -10.59 3.66 4.11
N LEU A 38 -9.68 3.02 4.84
CA LEU A 38 -9.26 3.44 6.16
C LEU A 38 -8.14 4.48 6.06
N PRO A 39 -8.19 5.54 6.89
CA PRO A 39 -7.06 6.45 6.99
C PRO A 39 -5.83 5.73 7.58
N PRO A 40 -4.60 6.03 7.14
CA PRO A 40 -3.39 5.33 7.57
C PRO A 40 -3.23 5.24 9.09
N TYR A 41 -3.63 6.28 9.83
CA TYR A 41 -3.51 6.27 11.29
C TYR A 41 -4.36 5.18 11.96
N ARG A 42 -5.58 4.89 11.44
CA ARG A 42 -6.43 3.82 12.01
C ARG A 42 -5.82 2.44 11.78
N ALA A 43 -5.23 2.23 10.61
CA ALA A 43 -4.59 0.97 10.27
C ALA A 43 -3.32 0.74 11.11
N ALA A 44 -2.48 1.75 11.27
CA ALA A 44 -1.27 1.65 12.11
C ALA A 44 -1.61 1.39 13.58
N LYS A 45 -2.63 2.06 14.15
CA LYS A 45 -3.09 1.81 15.53
C LYS A 45 -3.55 0.36 15.73
N ARG A 46 -4.26 -0.23 14.76
CA ARG A 46 -4.75 -1.61 14.85
C ARG A 46 -3.64 -2.66 14.86
N LEU A 47 -2.51 -2.37 14.21
CA LEU A 47 -1.46 -3.37 13.93
C LEU A 47 -0.10 -3.01 14.54
N GLY A 48 -0.06 -2.02 15.44
CA GLY A 48 1.15 -1.68 16.20
C GLY A 48 2.27 -1.05 15.37
N VAL A 49 1.96 -0.43 14.23
CA VAL A 49 2.95 0.21 13.35
C VAL A 49 2.98 1.71 13.57
N SER A 50 4.15 2.34 13.42
CA SER A 50 4.29 3.80 13.48
C SER A 50 3.45 4.49 12.40
N HIS A 51 2.58 5.43 12.80
CA HIS A 51 1.81 6.27 11.88
C HIS A 51 2.71 6.97 10.86
N GLU A 52 3.82 7.55 11.33
CA GLU A 52 4.78 8.25 10.47
C GLU A 52 5.36 7.36 9.38
N ARG A 53 5.59 6.08 9.69
CA ARG A 53 6.13 5.12 8.72
C ARG A 53 5.16 4.93 7.56
N LEU A 54 3.86 4.79 7.84
CA LEU A 54 2.83 4.69 6.79
C LEU A 54 2.72 5.99 5.98
N TYR A 55 2.77 7.15 6.63
CA TYR A 55 2.78 8.44 5.92
C TYR A 55 4.02 8.64 5.06
N ARG A 56 5.21 8.19 5.50
CA ARG A 56 6.44 8.22 4.71
C ARG A 56 6.32 7.34 3.46
N LEU A 57 5.76 6.14 3.60
CA LEU A 57 5.53 5.25 2.45
C LEU A 57 4.52 5.83 1.47
N ARG A 58 3.39 6.36 1.95
CA ARG A 58 2.39 7.03 1.11
C ARG A 58 3.00 8.19 0.32
N ARG A 59 3.72 9.09 1.00
CA ARG A 59 4.42 10.20 0.32
C ARG A 59 5.48 9.70 -0.65
N GLY A 60 6.13 8.57 -0.36
CA GLY A 60 7.03 7.89 -1.28
C GLY A 60 6.34 7.46 -2.56
N LEU A 61 5.17 6.82 -2.45
CA LEU A 61 4.34 6.42 -3.59
C LEU A 61 3.88 7.63 -4.40
N GLU A 62 3.47 8.71 -3.74
CA GLU A 62 3.02 9.95 -4.40
C GLU A 62 4.19 10.61 -5.16
N LYS A 63 5.34 10.75 -4.50
CA LYS A 63 6.56 11.34 -5.09
C LYS A 63 7.08 10.55 -6.28
N ASP A 64 7.00 9.23 -6.22
CA ASP A 64 7.51 8.35 -7.27
C ASP A 64 6.45 8.07 -8.36
N GLY A 65 5.26 8.68 -8.28
CA GLY A 65 4.17 8.51 -9.27
C GLY A 65 3.41 7.18 -9.19
N LEU A 66 3.73 6.34 -8.21
CA LEU A 66 3.20 4.99 -8.04
C LEU A 66 1.84 4.97 -7.30
N TYR A 67 1.47 6.05 -6.62
CA TYR A 67 0.23 6.11 -5.83
C TYR A 67 -1.03 5.89 -6.68
N ALA A 68 -1.06 6.43 -7.91
CA ALA A 68 -2.17 6.23 -8.84
C ALA A 68 -2.30 4.76 -9.26
N GLN A 69 -1.17 4.09 -9.53
CA GLN A 69 -1.14 2.67 -9.89
C GLN A 69 -1.67 1.80 -8.74
N VAL A 70 -1.27 2.10 -7.49
CA VAL A 70 -1.78 1.39 -6.30
C VAL A 70 -3.30 1.56 -6.16
N LYS A 71 -3.82 2.79 -6.31
CA LYS A 71 -5.27 3.05 -6.25
C LYS A 71 -6.03 2.31 -7.35
N ALA A 72 -5.58 2.41 -8.61
CA ALA A 72 -6.21 1.73 -9.72
C ALA A 72 -6.25 0.21 -9.51
N PHE A 73 -5.14 -0.38 -9.03
CA PHE A 73 -5.11 -1.80 -8.70
C PHE A 73 -6.16 -2.17 -7.65
N ILE A 74 -6.27 -1.39 -6.57
CA ILE A 74 -7.26 -1.62 -5.50
C ILE A 74 -8.69 -1.54 -6.05
N GLU A 75 -9.01 -0.53 -6.84
CA GLU A 75 -10.35 -0.33 -7.41
C GLU A 75 -10.76 -1.47 -8.34
N ILE A 76 -9.86 -1.89 -9.25
CA ILE A 76 -10.10 -3.02 -10.17
C ILE A 76 -10.41 -4.30 -9.38
N ASN A 77 -9.62 -4.59 -8.34
CA ASN A 77 -9.82 -5.80 -7.52
C ASN A 77 -11.07 -5.71 -6.63
N ALA A 78 -11.42 -4.52 -6.14
CA ALA A 78 -12.66 -4.32 -5.40
C ALA A 78 -13.90 -4.58 -6.28
N ASN A 79 -13.86 -4.12 -7.54
CA ASN A 79 -14.95 -4.34 -8.49
C ASN A 79 -15.07 -5.81 -8.93
N ALA A 80 -13.96 -6.53 -9.10
CA ALA A 80 -13.98 -7.96 -9.40
C ALA A 80 -14.71 -8.76 -8.31
N ARG A 81 -14.38 -8.53 -7.04
CA ARG A 81 -15.04 -9.22 -5.90
C ARG A 81 -16.55 -8.97 -5.82
N LYS A 82 -16.99 -7.74 -6.14
CA LYS A 82 -18.42 -7.39 -6.17
C LYS A 82 -19.19 -8.17 -7.25
N ARG A 83 -18.55 -8.46 -8.39
CA ARG A 83 -19.16 -9.24 -9.49
C ARG A 83 -19.25 -10.73 -9.17
N GLU A 84 -18.33 -11.26 -8.38
CA GLU A 84 -18.36 -12.65 -7.93
C GLU A 84 -19.38 -12.91 -6.80
N SER A 85 -19.84 -11.84 -6.15
CA SER A 85 -20.81 -11.91 -5.04
C SER A 85 -22.25 -11.55 -5.46
N ALA A 86 -22.47 -11.32 -6.76
CA ALA A 86 -23.75 -10.92 -7.37
C ALA A 86 -24.25 -12.04 -8.29
#